data_AF-A0A521IDM2-F1
#
_entry.id   AF-A0A521IDM2-F1
#
_cell.length_a   1.000
_cell.length_b   1.000
_cell.length_c   1.000
_cell.angle_alpha   90.00
_cell.angle_beta   90.00
_cell.angle_gamma   90.00
#
_symmetry.space_group_name_H-M   'P 1'
#
loop_
_entity.id
_entity.type
_entity.pdbx_description
1 polymer ?
#
loop_
_entity_poly.entity_id
_entity_poly.type
_entity_poly.pdbx_seq_one_letter_code
_entity_poly.pdbx_strand_id
1 'polypeptide(L)'
;MPLSKYLASTFSIIAHDPEAQEWGVAVQSKAFAVGSMVPSAQAGVGAIASQAWTNKSFGARGLALLKRGHDPKDVIQHLIAGDNGGARRQLAVLDAQGRAANYTGNECMKWAGGIAEQNVSVQGNILASERVITNMLRAFKNARGKLGERLIVALEAGQKAGGDTRGQQAASLLIVREKSDIDGIGDVYVDLRVDDHKTPLAELRRLYGVWEIELYPYLEGDRVNALLREKRYARAQKLHRDFSAHAARLARKNWNDAQLLNVLAWQFAQNPLGLDAAQKYAQRASKLKPRDTNIADTLAEVYFQRGDTTRAIELERPLVAKNPNRSDLKAQLEKFEKAARKKRRK
;
A
#
# COMPACT_ATOMS: atom_id res chain seq x y z
N MET A 1 3.23 -38.47 0.92
CA MET A 1 1.91 -37.84 1.11
C MET A 1 1.39 -37.40 -0.25
N PRO A 2 0.14 -37.67 -0.64
CA PRO A 2 -0.35 -37.11 -1.89
C PRO A 2 -0.46 -35.59 -1.71
N LEU A 3 0.08 -34.81 -2.65
CA LEU A 3 -0.04 -33.34 -2.71
C LEU A 3 -1.51 -32.84 -2.77
N SER A 4 -2.50 -33.73 -2.73
CA SER A 4 -3.93 -33.51 -2.97
C SER A 4 -4.63 -32.64 -1.92
N LYS A 5 -4.05 -32.38 -0.75
CA LYS A 5 -4.63 -31.43 0.23
C LYS A 5 -4.35 -29.95 -0.09
N TYR A 6 -3.46 -29.65 -1.04
CA TYR A 6 -3.13 -28.27 -1.45
C TYR A 6 -3.94 -27.76 -2.65
N LEU A 7 -5.08 -28.39 -2.94
CA LEU A 7 -5.91 -28.06 -4.09
C LEU A 7 -6.65 -26.73 -3.89
N ALA A 8 -5.98 -25.64 -4.23
CA ALA A 8 -6.34 -24.26 -3.90
C ALA A 8 -7.55 -23.73 -4.71
N SER A 9 -8.76 -23.87 -4.15
CA SER A 9 -9.81 -22.88 -4.42
C SER A 9 -9.26 -21.54 -4.01
N THR A 10 -9.29 -20.61 -4.93
CA THR A 10 -8.60 -19.34 -4.74
C THR A 10 -9.29 -18.37 -5.66
N PHE A 11 -9.64 -17.21 -5.13
CA PHE A 11 -9.98 -16.06 -5.97
C PHE A 11 -9.00 -14.95 -5.69
N SER A 12 -8.59 -14.28 -6.76
CA SER A 12 -7.62 -13.21 -6.71
C SER A 12 -7.95 -12.13 -7.73
N ILE A 13 -7.35 -10.97 -7.51
CA ILE A 13 -7.43 -9.81 -8.37
C ILE A 13 -6.02 -9.25 -8.54
N ILE A 14 -5.65 -8.96 -9.78
CA ILE A 14 -4.49 -8.14 -10.11
C ILE A 14 -4.97 -6.83 -10.71
N ALA A 15 -4.32 -5.72 -10.38
CA ALA A 15 -4.70 -4.43 -10.93
C ALA A 15 -3.53 -3.46 -11.00
N HIS A 16 -3.67 -2.46 -11.87
CA HIS A 16 -2.74 -1.34 -12.01
C HIS A 16 -3.46 -0.01 -11.80
N ASP A 17 -2.87 0.85 -10.99
CA ASP A 17 -3.27 2.25 -10.88
C ASP A 17 -2.31 3.12 -11.71
N PRO A 18 -2.72 3.58 -12.90
CA PRO A 18 -1.86 4.38 -13.77
C PRO A 18 -1.57 5.78 -13.18
N GLU A 19 -2.40 6.30 -12.29
CA GLU A 19 -2.19 7.61 -11.68
C GLU A 19 -1.13 7.53 -10.57
N ALA A 20 -1.22 6.48 -9.74
CA ALA A 20 -0.28 6.23 -8.66
C ALA A 20 1.01 5.52 -9.12
N GLN A 21 0.97 4.87 -10.29
CA GLN A 21 1.98 3.96 -10.83
C GLN A 21 2.20 2.76 -9.88
N GLU A 22 1.09 2.12 -9.48
CA GLU A 22 1.07 1.01 -8.53
C GLU A 22 0.56 -0.26 -9.22
N TRP A 23 1.23 -1.39 -8.98
CA TRP A 23 0.76 -2.71 -9.39
C TRP A 23 0.44 -3.52 -8.15
N GLY A 24 -0.73 -4.14 -8.11
CA GLY A 24 -1.18 -4.86 -6.94
C GLY A 24 -1.75 -6.23 -7.26
N VAL A 25 -1.58 -7.15 -6.31
CA VAL A 25 -2.17 -8.48 -6.31
C VAL A 25 -2.81 -8.71 -4.94
N ALA A 26 -4.08 -9.11 -4.92
CA ALA A 26 -4.76 -9.52 -3.71
C ALA A 26 -5.43 -10.88 -3.92
N VAL A 27 -5.39 -11.73 -2.89
CA VAL A 27 -5.85 -13.11 -2.98
C VAL A 27 -6.49 -13.57 -1.67
N GLN A 28 -7.47 -14.46 -1.77
CA GLN A 28 -8.04 -15.20 -0.63
C GLN A 28 -8.22 -16.68 -0.98
N SER A 29 -8.06 -17.57 0.02
CA SER A 29 -8.16 -19.03 -0.15
C SER A 29 -8.45 -19.75 1.17
N LYS A 30 -9.08 -20.93 1.10
CA LYS A 30 -9.00 -21.99 2.13
C LYS A 30 -7.71 -22.81 1.97
N ALA A 31 -6.56 -22.14 1.93
CA ALA A 31 -5.25 -22.78 1.94
C ALA A 31 -4.29 -21.94 2.77
N PHE A 32 -3.49 -22.61 3.60
CA PHE A 32 -2.46 -21.96 4.41
C PHE A 32 -1.49 -21.14 3.55
N ALA A 33 -1.14 -19.95 4.03
CA ALA A 33 -0.08 -19.09 3.49
C ALA A 33 -0.16 -18.79 1.97
N VAL A 34 -1.38 -18.60 1.44
CA VAL A 34 -1.62 -18.35 0.01
C VAL A 34 -0.82 -17.15 -0.55
N GLY A 35 -0.55 -16.14 0.30
CA GLY A 35 0.21 -14.95 -0.06
C GLY A 35 1.68 -15.20 -0.39
N SER A 36 2.25 -16.34 0.02
CA SER A 36 3.61 -16.74 -0.34
C SER A 36 3.73 -17.43 -1.70
N MET A 37 2.59 -17.77 -2.31
CA MET A 37 2.50 -18.65 -3.48
C MET A 37 1.91 -17.95 -4.70
N VAL A 38 0.83 -17.19 -4.54
CA VAL A 38 0.05 -16.65 -5.66
C VAL A 38 0.59 -15.29 -6.15
N PRO A 39 0.83 -14.30 -5.26
CA PRO A 39 1.21 -12.95 -5.69
C PRO A 39 2.63 -12.88 -6.25
N SER A 40 2.79 -12.15 -7.35
CA SER A 40 4.08 -11.67 -7.85
C SER A 40 3.87 -10.34 -8.54
N ALA A 41 4.67 -9.33 -8.23
CA ALA A 41 4.59 -8.03 -8.90
C ALA A 41 5.96 -7.37 -8.93
N GLN A 42 6.18 -6.52 -9.92
CA GLN A 42 7.38 -5.69 -10.02
C GLN A 42 6.99 -4.30 -10.55
N ALA A 43 7.43 -3.25 -9.86
CA ALA A 43 7.12 -1.88 -10.25
C ALA A 43 7.66 -1.57 -11.66
N GLY A 44 6.85 -0.87 -12.45
CA GLY A 44 7.18 -0.55 -13.84
C GLY A 44 7.17 -1.74 -14.80
N VAL A 45 6.82 -2.95 -14.33
CA VAL A 45 6.80 -4.17 -15.16
C VAL A 45 5.41 -4.80 -15.20
N GLY A 46 4.80 -5.10 -14.05
CA GLY A 46 3.51 -5.77 -14.03
C GLY A 46 3.17 -6.53 -12.75
N ALA A 47 2.04 -7.23 -12.79
CA ALA A 47 1.50 -8.06 -11.73
C ALA A 47 1.04 -9.42 -12.29
N ILE A 48 1.26 -10.49 -11.51
CA ILE A 48 0.96 -11.87 -11.88
C ILE A 48 0.33 -12.58 -10.68
N ALA A 49 -0.72 -13.36 -10.95
CA ALA A 49 -1.31 -14.30 -9.99
C ALA A 49 -1.32 -15.71 -10.59
N SER A 50 -0.52 -16.63 -10.02
CA SER A 50 -0.53 -18.05 -10.38
C SER A 50 -1.24 -18.86 -9.29
N GLN A 51 -2.31 -19.57 -9.65
CA GLN A 51 -3.17 -20.29 -8.71
C GLN A 51 -3.72 -21.62 -9.28
N ALA A 52 -4.70 -22.20 -8.58
CA ALA A 52 -5.17 -23.58 -8.75
C ALA A 52 -4.06 -24.58 -8.40
N TRP A 53 -3.60 -25.41 -9.33
CA TRP A 53 -2.31 -26.08 -9.15
C TRP A 53 -1.20 -25.05 -9.38
N THR A 54 -0.87 -24.26 -8.37
CA THR A 54 0.09 -23.15 -8.49
C THR A 54 1.45 -23.61 -9.02
N ASN A 55 2.00 -22.88 -9.98
CA ASN A 55 3.39 -23.00 -10.40
C ASN A 55 4.12 -21.70 -10.01
N LYS A 56 4.79 -21.71 -8.85
CA LYS A 56 5.43 -20.51 -8.29
C LYS A 56 6.45 -19.87 -9.24
N SER A 57 7.07 -20.65 -10.13
CA SER A 57 8.03 -20.13 -11.11
C SER A 57 7.40 -19.15 -12.12
N PHE A 58 6.08 -19.22 -12.35
CA PHE A 58 5.38 -18.36 -13.31
C PHE A 58 5.44 -16.88 -12.92
N GLY A 59 5.53 -16.56 -11.63
CA GLY A 59 5.70 -15.18 -11.16
C GLY A 59 6.97 -14.54 -11.72
N ALA A 60 8.14 -15.09 -11.35
CA ALA A 60 9.43 -14.55 -11.80
C ALA A 60 9.61 -14.65 -13.33
N ARG A 61 9.24 -15.79 -13.94
CA ARG A 61 9.37 -15.98 -15.39
C ARG A 61 8.45 -15.06 -16.18
N GLY A 62 7.21 -14.89 -15.74
CA GLY A 62 6.26 -14.01 -16.41
C GLY A 62 6.66 -12.54 -16.31
N LEU A 63 7.12 -12.08 -15.14
CA LEU A 63 7.65 -10.72 -14.97
C LEU A 63 8.89 -10.49 -15.88
N ALA A 64 9.76 -11.50 -16.02
CA ALA A 64 10.90 -11.40 -16.93
C ALA A 64 10.48 -11.27 -18.41
N LEU A 65 9.41 -11.95 -18.83
CA LEU A 65 8.86 -11.81 -20.19
C LEU A 65 8.19 -10.44 -20.39
N LEU A 66 7.39 -9.98 -19.42
CA LEU A 66 6.80 -8.63 -19.45
C LEU A 66 7.88 -7.55 -19.55
N LYS A 67 8.97 -7.68 -18.79
CA LYS A 67 10.12 -6.75 -18.84
C LYS A 67 10.78 -6.70 -20.21
N ARG A 68 10.69 -7.77 -21.01
CA ARG A 68 11.17 -7.83 -22.40
C ARG A 68 10.15 -7.32 -23.42
N GLY A 69 8.98 -6.87 -22.98
CA GLY A 69 7.95 -6.26 -23.82
C GLY A 69 6.90 -7.23 -24.37
N HIS A 70 6.88 -8.49 -23.93
CA HIS A 70 5.83 -9.44 -24.34
C HIS A 70 4.46 -9.01 -23.81
N ASP A 71 3.42 -9.15 -24.64
CA ASP A 71 2.03 -8.92 -24.23
C ASP A 71 1.57 -9.98 -23.20
N PRO A 72 0.69 -9.64 -22.24
CA PRO A 72 0.15 -10.59 -21.28
C PRO A 72 -0.37 -11.92 -21.86
N LYS A 73 -1.01 -11.91 -23.04
CA LYS A 73 -1.50 -13.13 -23.69
C LYS A 73 -0.33 -14.02 -24.15
N ASP A 74 0.70 -13.43 -24.73
CA ASP A 74 1.90 -14.14 -25.17
C ASP A 74 2.65 -14.74 -23.98
N VAL A 75 2.73 -13.98 -22.87
CA VAL A 75 3.32 -14.47 -21.61
C VAL A 75 2.58 -15.71 -21.11
N ILE A 76 1.24 -15.65 -21.07
CA ILE A 76 0.41 -16.80 -20.67
C ILE A 76 0.67 -17.99 -21.59
N GLN A 77 0.60 -17.80 -22.91
CA GLN A 77 0.82 -18.88 -23.88
C GLN A 77 2.19 -19.53 -23.68
N HIS A 78 3.25 -18.72 -23.54
CA HIS A 78 4.60 -19.21 -23.36
C HIS A 78 4.78 -20.00 -22.06
N LEU A 79 4.20 -19.53 -20.96
CA LEU A 79 4.28 -20.21 -19.66
C LEU A 79 3.49 -21.52 -19.64
N ILE A 80 2.28 -21.53 -20.23
CA ILE A 80 1.40 -22.70 -20.26
C ILE A 80 1.91 -23.77 -21.21
N ALA A 81 2.37 -23.40 -22.42
CA ALA A 81 2.90 -24.36 -23.40
C ALA A 81 4.12 -25.14 -22.88
N GLY A 82 4.92 -24.51 -22.01
CA GLY A 82 6.07 -25.13 -21.36
C GLY A 82 5.77 -25.89 -20.06
N ASP A 83 4.49 -26.12 -19.71
CA ASP A 83 4.10 -26.77 -18.45
C ASP A 83 3.20 -27.98 -18.71
N ASN A 84 3.70 -29.18 -18.43
CA ASN A 84 2.95 -30.43 -18.53
C ASN A 84 1.67 -30.44 -17.65
N GLY A 85 1.60 -29.57 -16.64
CA GLY A 85 0.43 -29.36 -15.80
C GLY A 85 -0.49 -28.22 -16.27
N GLY A 86 -0.28 -27.65 -17.45
CA GLY A 86 -0.95 -26.46 -17.98
C GLY A 86 -2.48 -26.48 -17.87
N ALA A 87 -3.11 -27.63 -18.13
CA ALA A 87 -4.56 -27.85 -18.01
C ALA A 87 -5.11 -27.65 -16.59
N ARG A 88 -4.27 -27.75 -15.55
CA ARG A 88 -4.63 -27.60 -14.13
C ARG A 88 -4.27 -26.23 -13.56
N ARG A 89 -3.66 -25.35 -14.36
CA ARG A 89 -3.21 -24.02 -13.93
C ARG A 89 -4.31 -22.98 -14.12
N GLN A 90 -4.31 -21.99 -13.25
CA GLN A 90 -5.00 -20.73 -13.48
C GLN A 90 -3.99 -19.59 -13.31
N LEU A 91 -3.95 -18.67 -14.27
CA LEU A 91 -2.93 -17.63 -14.36
C LEU A 91 -3.56 -16.31 -14.80
N ALA A 92 -3.21 -15.21 -14.14
CA ALA A 92 -3.49 -13.87 -14.61
C ALA A 92 -2.19 -13.07 -14.72
N VAL A 93 -2.08 -12.28 -15.78
CA VAL A 93 -0.92 -11.44 -16.11
C VAL A 93 -1.42 -10.05 -16.47
N LEU A 94 -0.81 -9.03 -15.87
CA LEU A 94 -1.06 -7.63 -16.15
C LEU A 94 0.27 -6.91 -16.31
N ASP A 95 0.40 -6.07 -17.35
CA ASP A 95 1.64 -5.38 -17.67
C ASP A 95 1.70 -3.92 -17.19
N ALA A 96 2.80 -3.25 -17.48
CA ALA A 96 3.01 -1.85 -17.13
C ALA A 96 2.09 -0.87 -17.88
N GLN A 97 1.54 -1.28 -19.02
CA GLN A 97 0.56 -0.50 -19.79
C GLN A 97 -0.88 -0.77 -19.32
N GLY A 98 -1.05 -1.66 -18.35
CA GLY A 98 -2.36 -2.09 -17.83
C GLY A 98 -3.11 -3.04 -18.74
N ARG A 99 -2.49 -3.59 -19.80
CA ARG A 99 -3.10 -4.70 -20.53
C ARG A 99 -3.16 -5.89 -19.59
N ALA A 100 -4.26 -6.61 -19.60
CA ALA A 100 -4.46 -7.76 -18.73
C ALA A 100 -4.98 -8.95 -19.54
N ALA A 101 -4.54 -10.15 -19.15
CA ALA A 101 -5.05 -11.41 -19.67
C ALA A 101 -5.12 -12.43 -18.53
N ASN A 102 -6.03 -13.40 -18.66
CA ASN A 102 -6.06 -14.55 -17.78
C ASN A 102 -6.29 -15.85 -18.56
N TYR A 103 -5.96 -16.96 -17.92
CA TYR A 103 -6.14 -18.31 -18.42
C TYR A 103 -6.64 -19.19 -17.29
N THR A 104 -7.63 -20.03 -17.61
CA THR A 104 -8.16 -21.06 -16.72
C THR A 104 -8.11 -22.37 -17.48
N GLY A 105 -7.27 -23.29 -17.02
CA GLY A 105 -7.16 -24.61 -17.62
C GLY A 105 -8.46 -25.41 -17.46
N ASN A 106 -8.72 -26.29 -18.42
CA ASN A 106 -9.94 -27.09 -18.49
C ASN A 106 -10.07 -28.16 -17.38
N GLU A 107 -8.98 -28.49 -16.68
CA GLU A 107 -8.96 -29.37 -15.50
C GLU A 107 -9.04 -28.59 -14.17
N CYS A 108 -9.17 -27.25 -14.21
CA CYS A 108 -9.46 -26.49 -12.99
C CYS A 108 -10.86 -26.86 -12.46
N MET A 109 -10.93 -27.10 -11.15
CA MET A 109 -12.18 -27.52 -10.51
C MET A 109 -13.23 -26.40 -10.52
N LYS A 110 -14.45 -26.76 -10.91
CA LYS A 110 -15.57 -25.83 -11.09
C LYS A 110 -16.16 -25.37 -9.74
N TRP A 111 -16.75 -24.18 -9.66
CA TRP A 111 -16.76 -23.16 -10.71
C TRP A 111 -15.39 -22.51 -10.86
N ALA A 112 -14.91 -22.34 -12.10
CA ALA A 112 -13.63 -21.71 -12.39
C ALA A 112 -13.72 -20.81 -13.63
N GLY A 113 -13.08 -19.66 -13.56
CA GLY A 113 -13.06 -18.68 -14.64
C GLY A 113 -12.45 -17.35 -14.20
N GLY A 114 -12.53 -16.35 -15.08
CA GLY A 114 -12.04 -15.00 -14.79
C GLY A 114 -12.49 -13.99 -15.84
N ILE A 115 -12.33 -12.70 -15.51
CA ILE A 115 -12.59 -11.57 -16.38
C ILE A 115 -11.34 -10.69 -16.37
N ALA A 116 -10.84 -10.34 -17.55
CA ALA A 116 -9.74 -9.40 -17.73
C ALA A 116 -10.24 -8.17 -18.50
N GLU A 117 -9.96 -6.99 -17.97
CA GLU A 117 -10.23 -5.69 -18.58
C GLU A 117 -8.96 -4.82 -18.51
N GLN A 118 -8.99 -3.64 -19.14
CA GLN A 118 -7.90 -2.67 -18.97
C GLN A 118 -7.68 -2.36 -17.48
N ASN A 119 -6.43 -2.44 -17.04
CA ASN A 119 -5.94 -2.21 -15.68
C ASN A 119 -6.38 -3.23 -14.61
N VAL A 120 -7.09 -4.31 -14.94
CA VAL A 120 -7.56 -5.28 -13.94
C VAL A 120 -7.81 -6.67 -14.51
N SER A 121 -7.46 -7.73 -13.76
CA SER A 121 -8.00 -9.08 -13.98
C SER A 121 -8.45 -9.69 -12.67
N VAL A 122 -9.60 -10.37 -12.70
CA VAL A 122 -10.17 -11.12 -11.59
C VAL A 122 -10.36 -12.57 -12.02
N GLN A 123 -9.96 -13.51 -11.18
CA GLN A 123 -9.98 -14.94 -11.51
C GLN A 123 -10.19 -15.78 -10.27
N GLY A 124 -10.78 -16.96 -10.44
CA GLY A 124 -10.88 -17.93 -9.36
C GLY A 124 -11.31 -19.32 -9.79
N ASN A 125 -11.13 -20.29 -8.90
CA ASN A 125 -11.50 -21.70 -9.09
C ASN A 125 -12.10 -22.27 -7.80
N ILE A 126 -12.89 -23.34 -7.91
CA ILE A 126 -13.71 -23.91 -6.80
C ILE A 126 -14.54 -22.81 -6.10
N LEU A 127 -15.11 -21.92 -6.90
CA LEU A 127 -15.97 -20.85 -6.38
C LEU A 127 -17.41 -21.33 -6.27
N ALA A 128 -18.17 -20.67 -5.40
CA ALA A 128 -19.60 -20.91 -5.27
C ALA A 128 -20.37 -20.65 -6.58
N SER A 129 -19.94 -19.65 -7.36
CA SER A 129 -20.49 -19.35 -8.70
C SER A 129 -19.67 -18.25 -9.39
N GLU A 130 -20.01 -17.96 -10.64
CA GLU A 130 -19.53 -16.79 -11.40
C GLU A 130 -19.77 -15.45 -10.71
N ARG A 131 -20.80 -15.37 -9.84
CA ARG A 131 -21.14 -14.15 -9.10
C ARG A 131 -19.99 -13.66 -8.23
N VAL A 132 -19.09 -14.55 -7.81
CA VAL A 132 -17.86 -14.19 -7.08
C VAL A 132 -17.01 -13.24 -7.94
N ILE A 133 -16.69 -13.63 -9.18
CA ILE A 133 -15.84 -12.84 -10.09
C ILE A 133 -16.51 -11.54 -10.51
N THR A 134 -17.79 -11.60 -10.90
CA THR A 134 -18.51 -10.40 -11.38
C THR A 134 -18.72 -9.38 -10.27
N ASN A 135 -18.97 -9.82 -9.02
CA ASN A 135 -19.09 -8.91 -7.88
C ASN A 135 -17.74 -8.29 -7.48
N MET A 136 -16.65 -9.08 -7.49
CA MET A 136 -15.30 -8.57 -7.23
C MET A 136 -14.94 -7.44 -8.21
N LEU A 137 -15.11 -7.68 -9.51
CA LEU A 137 -14.80 -6.70 -10.56
C LEU A 137 -15.66 -5.43 -10.41
N ARG A 138 -16.96 -5.60 -10.21
CA ARG A 138 -17.89 -4.46 -9.98
C ARG A 138 -17.48 -3.65 -8.76
N ALA A 139 -17.16 -4.32 -7.66
CA ALA A 139 -16.76 -3.66 -6.43
C ALA A 139 -15.44 -2.89 -6.60
N PHE A 140 -14.46 -3.47 -7.28
CA PHE A 140 -13.19 -2.81 -7.60
C PHE A 140 -13.41 -1.52 -8.43
N LYS A 141 -14.20 -1.61 -9.51
CA LYS A 141 -14.47 -0.48 -10.42
C LYS A 141 -15.23 0.67 -9.75
N ASN A 142 -16.11 0.35 -8.79
CA ASN A 142 -16.90 1.35 -8.06
C ASN A 142 -16.19 1.89 -6.81
N ALA A 143 -15.17 1.19 -6.32
CA ALA A 143 -14.42 1.61 -5.15
C ALA A 143 -13.58 2.84 -5.46
N ARG A 144 -13.52 3.76 -4.50
CA ARG A 144 -12.69 4.97 -4.55
C ARG A 144 -11.55 4.83 -3.54
N GLY A 145 -10.49 5.60 -3.74
CA GLY A 145 -9.33 5.61 -2.85
C GLY A 145 -8.13 4.88 -3.45
N LYS A 146 -7.17 4.54 -2.58
CA LYS A 146 -5.88 3.95 -2.97
C LYS A 146 -6.05 2.51 -3.48
N LEU A 147 -5.08 2.01 -4.23
CA LEU A 147 -5.17 0.68 -4.86
C LEU A 147 -5.44 -0.43 -3.84
N GLY A 148 -4.77 -0.42 -2.69
CA GLY A 148 -4.98 -1.42 -1.63
C GLY A 148 -6.39 -1.46 -1.06
N GLU A 149 -7.00 -0.30 -0.83
CA GLU A 149 -8.39 -0.19 -0.36
C GLU A 149 -9.35 -0.84 -1.37
N ARG A 150 -9.20 -0.52 -2.66
CA ARG A 150 -10.02 -1.07 -3.76
C ARG A 150 -9.83 -2.58 -3.93
N LEU A 151 -8.61 -3.08 -3.85
CA LEU A 151 -8.31 -4.51 -3.96
C LEU A 151 -8.93 -5.32 -2.82
N ILE A 152 -8.84 -4.84 -1.58
CA ILE A 152 -9.48 -5.54 -0.45
C ILE A 152 -11.00 -5.48 -0.55
N VAL A 153 -11.59 -4.34 -0.97
CA VAL A 153 -13.04 -4.24 -1.24
C VAL A 153 -13.49 -5.26 -2.29
N ALA A 154 -12.68 -5.50 -3.32
CA ALA A 154 -12.96 -6.54 -4.30
C ALA A 154 -13.02 -7.92 -3.63
N LEU A 155 -12.01 -8.31 -2.85
CA LEU A 155 -12.01 -9.59 -2.14
C LEU A 155 -13.22 -9.75 -1.22
N GLU A 156 -13.58 -8.70 -0.47
CA GLU A 156 -14.76 -8.68 0.42
C GLU A 156 -16.05 -8.95 -0.35
N ALA A 157 -16.20 -8.34 -1.54
CA ALA A 157 -17.36 -8.57 -2.40
C ALA A 157 -17.39 -10.00 -2.96
N GLY A 158 -16.23 -10.58 -3.29
CA GLY A 158 -16.10 -11.97 -3.71
C GLY A 158 -16.50 -12.95 -2.60
N GLN A 159 -16.00 -12.73 -1.38
CA GLN A 159 -16.36 -13.55 -0.22
C GLN A 159 -17.85 -13.46 0.10
N LYS A 160 -18.45 -12.26 0.05
CA LYS A 160 -19.89 -12.05 0.25
C LYS A 160 -20.76 -12.75 -0.80
N ALA A 161 -20.23 -12.96 -2.01
CA ALA A 161 -20.91 -13.67 -3.09
C ALA A 161 -20.82 -15.20 -2.98
N GLY A 162 -20.22 -15.72 -1.91
CA GLY A 162 -20.06 -17.15 -1.62
C GLY A 162 -18.61 -17.62 -1.62
N GLY A 163 -17.70 -16.85 -2.25
CA GLY A 163 -16.27 -17.12 -2.23
C GLY A 163 -15.88 -18.55 -2.63
N ASP A 164 -14.88 -19.05 -1.92
CA ASP A 164 -14.38 -20.43 -1.97
C ASP A 164 -15.35 -21.37 -1.25
N THR A 165 -15.85 -22.41 -1.92
CA THR A 165 -16.84 -23.34 -1.36
C THR A 165 -16.34 -24.17 -0.19
N ARG A 166 -15.03 -24.21 0.03
CA ARG A 166 -14.39 -24.89 1.17
C ARG A 166 -14.30 -23.97 2.40
N GLY A 167 -14.63 -22.69 2.25
CA GLY A 167 -14.55 -21.66 3.28
C GLY A 167 -13.35 -20.72 3.10
N GLN A 168 -12.83 -20.17 4.20
CA GLN A 168 -11.71 -19.22 4.19
C GLN A 168 -10.65 -19.60 5.23
N GLN A 169 -9.39 -19.25 4.94
CA GLN A 169 -8.26 -19.47 5.84
C GLN A 169 -7.18 -18.40 5.72
N ALA A 170 -6.81 -18.01 4.50
CA ALA A 170 -5.73 -17.06 4.27
C ALA A 170 -6.13 -15.96 3.28
N ALA A 171 -5.48 -14.80 3.42
CA ALA A 171 -5.58 -13.70 2.48
C ALA A 171 -4.28 -12.88 2.44
N SER A 172 -4.01 -12.22 1.33
CA SER A 172 -2.87 -11.31 1.24
C SER A 172 -3.12 -10.16 0.28
N LEU A 173 -2.32 -9.10 0.47
CA LEU A 173 -2.25 -7.93 -0.38
C LEU A 173 -0.77 -7.61 -0.63
N LEU A 174 -0.36 -7.62 -1.90
CA LEU A 174 0.94 -7.13 -2.36
C LEU A 174 0.70 -5.92 -3.26
N ILE A 175 1.38 -4.82 -3.01
CA ILE A 175 1.42 -3.64 -3.89
C ILE A 175 2.86 -3.22 -4.05
N VAL A 176 3.27 -3.00 -5.30
CA VAL A 176 4.58 -2.50 -5.65
C VAL A 176 4.48 -1.16 -6.35
N ARG A 177 5.45 -0.29 -6.08
CA ARG A 177 5.64 1.02 -6.67
C ARG A 177 7.10 1.37 -6.54
N GLU A 178 7.66 2.00 -7.56
CA GLU A 178 9.09 2.32 -7.60
C GLU A 178 9.53 3.08 -6.33
N LYS A 179 10.61 2.60 -5.69
CA LYS A 179 11.24 3.25 -4.51
C LYS A 179 10.25 3.63 -3.41
N SER A 180 9.43 2.66 -3.00
CA SER A 180 8.30 2.88 -2.09
C SER A 180 8.32 2.00 -0.84
N ASP A 181 9.42 1.29 -0.59
CA ASP A 181 9.68 0.74 0.75
C ASP A 181 10.23 1.81 1.70
N ILE A 182 10.42 1.43 2.96
CA ILE A 182 10.69 2.38 4.06
C ILE A 182 12.04 3.10 3.95
N ASP A 183 13.03 2.46 3.32
CA ASP A 183 14.35 3.05 3.06
C ASP A 183 14.48 3.63 1.64
N GLY A 184 13.45 3.47 0.81
CA GLY A 184 13.40 3.97 -0.56
C GLY A 184 14.34 3.24 -1.52
N ILE A 185 14.82 2.05 -1.15
CA ILE A 185 15.74 1.22 -1.94
C ILE A 185 14.97 0.29 -2.87
N GLY A 186 13.89 -0.30 -2.39
CA GLY A 186 13.07 -1.29 -3.09
C GLY A 186 11.67 -0.79 -3.45
N ASP A 187 10.92 -1.70 -4.06
CA ASP A 187 9.66 -1.36 -4.71
C ASP A 187 8.42 -1.84 -3.94
N VAL A 188 8.60 -2.50 -2.80
CA VAL A 188 7.47 -3.07 -2.03
C VAL A 188 6.80 -1.97 -1.22
N TYR A 189 5.63 -1.53 -1.68
CA TYR A 189 4.86 -0.49 -1.00
C TYR A 189 3.96 -1.06 0.10
N VAL A 190 3.32 -2.20 -0.17
CA VAL A 190 2.49 -2.95 0.79
C VAL A 190 2.74 -4.44 0.59
N ASP A 191 3.09 -5.17 1.64
CA ASP A 191 3.04 -6.65 1.67
C ASP A 191 2.43 -7.08 2.99
N LEU A 192 1.15 -7.43 2.96
CA LEU A 192 0.38 -7.84 4.12
C LEU A 192 -0.15 -9.26 3.89
N ARG A 193 0.07 -10.13 4.89
CA ARG A 193 -0.29 -11.54 4.82
C ARG A 193 -1.02 -11.96 6.08
N VAL A 194 -2.14 -12.64 5.88
CA VAL A 194 -2.85 -13.40 6.90
C VAL A 194 -2.80 -14.85 6.45
N ASP A 195 -1.84 -15.59 6.98
CA ASP A 195 -1.53 -16.93 6.48
C ASP A 195 -2.43 -18.03 7.07
N ASP A 196 -3.03 -17.77 8.24
CA ASP A 196 -4.03 -18.64 8.88
C ASP A 196 -4.96 -17.83 9.81
N HIS A 197 -6.24 -17.74 9.46
CA HIS A 197 -7.27 -17.12 10.29
C HIS A 197 -8.67 -17.64 9.93
N LYS A 198 -9.62 -17.60 10.88
CA LYS A 198 -11.03 -17.97 10.60
C LYS A 198 -11.75 -16.95 9.70
N THR A 199 -11.30 -15.70 9.74
CA THR A 199 -11.83 -14.56 8.97
C THR A 199 -10.69 -13.73 8.37
N PRO A 200 -9.92 -14.27 7.42
CA PRO A 200 -8.68 -13.66 6.94
C PRO A 200 -8.87 -12.28 6.29
N LEU A 201 -10.01 -11.99 5.67
CA LEU A 201 -10.25 -10.66 5.08
C LEU A 201 -10.48 -9.57 6.13
N ALA A 202 -11.19 -9.88 7.22
CA ALA A 202 -11.36 -8.94 8.31
C ALA A 202 -10.00 -8.60 8.94
N GLU A 203 -9.15 -9.62 9.10
CA GLU A 203 -7.81 -9.44 9.63
C GLU A 203 -6.88 -8.70 8.63
N LEU A 204 -6.96 -9.01 7.34
CA LEU A 204 -6.22 -8.28 6.31
C LEU A 204 -6.58 -6.80 6.30
N ARG A 205 -7.86 -6.48 6.50
CA ARG A 205 -8.32 -5.10 6.61
C ARG A 205 -7.84 -4.41 7.89
N ARG A 206 -7.81 -5.11 9.01
CA ARG A 206 -7.22 -4.61 10.25
C ARG A 206 -5.73 -4.28 10.05
N LEU A 207 -4.97 -5.21 9.46
CA LEU A 207 -3.55 -5.01 9.14
C LEU A 207 -3.32 -3.86 8.16
N TYR A 208 -4.18 -3.71 7.16
CA TYR A 208 -4.12 -2.56 6.24
C TYR A 208 -4.35 -1.24 6.98
N GLY A 209 -5.28 -1.19 7.93
CA GLY A 209 -5.47 -0.02 8.79
C GLY A 209 -4.26 0.29 9.68
N VAL A 210 -3.58 -0.73 10.21
CA VAL A 210 -2.30 -0.56 10.93
C VAL A 210 -1.24 0.03 10.00
N TRP A 211 -1.08 -0.53 8.79
CA TRP A 211 -0.14 0.01 7.79
C TRP A 211 -0.47 1.47 7.41
N GLU A 212 -1.75 1.84 7.29
CA GLU A 212 -2.17 3.22 7.02
C GLU A 212 -1.81 4.19 8.16
N ILE A 213 -1.74 3.72 9.40
CA ILE A 213 -1.36 4.53 10.56
C ILE A 213 0.15 4.63 10.68
N GLU A 214 0.84 3.50 10.57
CA GLU A 214 2.25 3.37 10.94
C GLU A 214 3.20 3.72 9.79
N LEU A 215 2.83 3.46 8.53
CA LEU A 215 3.77 3.52 7.40
C LEU A 215 3.35 4.55 6.34
N TYR A 216 2.06 4.62 5.99
CA TYR A 216 1.58 5.52 4.96
C TYR A 216 2.01 6.99 5.13
N PRO A 217 1.96 7.62 6.32
CA PRO A 217 2.40 9.01 6.50
C PRO A 217 3.84 9.27 6.08
N TYR A 218 4.75 8.36 6.42
CA TYR A 218 6.16 8.47 6.09
C TYR A 218 6.38 8.31 4.59
N LEU A 219 5.84 7.23 4.01
CA LEU A 219 6.03 6.89 2.60
C LEU A 219 5.51 7.99 1.67
N GLU A 220 4.34 8.58 1.96
CA GLU A 220 3.78 9.63 1.11
C GLU A 220 4.34 11.03 1.42
N GLY A 221 4.62 11.34 2.68
CA GLY A 221 5.24 12.60 3.09
C GLY A 221 6.62 12.78 2.46
N ASP A 222 7.47 11.75 2.57
CA ASP A 222 8.81 11.77 2.00
C ASP A 222 8.79 11.83 0.47
N ARG A 223 7.82 11.18 -0.17
CA ARG A 223 7.64 11.24 -1.62
C ARG A 223 7.26 12.64 -2.10
N VAL A 224 6.40 13.36 -1.37
CA VAL A 224 6.12 14.78 -1.67
C VAL A 224 7.41 15.60 -1.57
N ASN A 225 8.19 15.41 -0.51
CA ASN A 225 9.45 16.13 -0.29
C ASN A 225 10.49 15.81 -1.37
N ALA A 226 10.58 14.55 -1.82
CA ALA A 226 11.46 14.14 -2.91
C ALA A 226 11.11 14.86 -4.22
N LEU A 227 9.83 14.90 -4.60
CA LEU A 227 9.37 15.62 -5.79
C LEU A 227 9.66 17.12 -5.73
N LEU A 228 9.55 17.74 -4.55
CA LEU A 228 9.92 19.15 -4.36
C LEU A 228 11.42 19.38 -4.56
N ARG A 229 12.28 18.49 -4.04
CA ARG A 229 13.75 18.55 -4.24
C ARG A 229 14.13 18.38 -5.71
N GLU A 230 13.44 17.49 -6.42
CA GLU A 230 13.58 17.28 -7.87
C GLU A 230 12.97 18.42 -8.71
N LYS A 231 12.40 19.46 -8.08
CA LYS A 231 11.71 20.58 -8.74
C LYS A 231 10.50 20.16 -9.60
N ARG A 232 9.88 19.02 -9.28
CA ARG A 232 8.68 18.48 -9.95
C ARG A 232 7.41 19.02 -9.30
N TYR A 233 7.28 20.35 -9.27
CA TYR A 233 6.28 21.04 -8.43
C TYR A 233 4.83 20.65 -8.73
N ALA A 234 4.43 20.53 -10.00
CA ALA A 234 3.06 20.15 -10.35
C ALA A 234 2.69 18.75 -9.83
N ARG A 235 3.62 17.79 -9.95
CA ARG A 235 3.44 16.43 -9.42
C ARG A 235 3.44 16.44 -7.88
N ALA A 236 4.33 17.21 -7.27
CA ALA A 236 4.38 17.37 -5.82
C ALA A 236 3.07 17.95 -5.25
N GLN A 237 2.52 19.00 -5.88
CA GLN A 237 1.25 19.60 -5.46
C GLN A 237 0.08 18.62 -5.58
N LYS A 238 0.01 17.88 -6.69
CA LYS A 238 -1.02 16.85 -6.86
C LYS A 238 -0.90 15.79 -5.77
N LEU A 239 0.29 15.23 -5.59
CA LEU A 239 0.52 14.20 -4.58
C LEU A 239 0.24 14.72 -3.17
N HIS A 240 0.63 15.96 -2.87
CA HIS A 240 0.32 16.61 -1.60
C HIS A 240 -1.19 16.71 -1.36
N ARG A 241 -2.01 17.06 -2.37
CA ARG A 241 -3.48 17.05 -2.24
C ARG A 241 -4.01 15.65 -1.92
N ASP A 242 -3.52 14.64 -2.63
CA ASP A 242 -3.94 13.25 -2.44
C ASP A 242 -3.54 12.73 -1.04
N PHE A 243 -2.33 13.07 -0.59
CA PHE A 243 -1.83 12.78 0.75
C PHE A 243 -2.67 13.48 1.82
N SER A 244 -2.90 14.79 1.70
CA SER A 244 -3.72 15.61 2.60
C SER A 244 -5.15 15.10 2.72
N ALA A 245 -5.78 14.74 1.61
CA ALA A 245 -7.13 14.18 1.61
C ALA A 245 -7.19 12.86 2.40
N HIS A 246 -6.23 11.96 2.17
CA HIS A 246 -6.17 10.69 2.89
C HIS A 246 -5.83 10.87 4.38
N ALA A 247 -4.84 11.69 4.71
CA ALA A 247 -4.47 12.05 6.08
C ALA A 247 -5.65 12.64 6.86
N ALA A 248 -6.47 13.48 6.22
CA ALA A 248 -7.69 14.00 6.82
C ALA A 248 -8.74 12.91 7.09
N ARG A 249 -8.84 11.85 6.26
CA ARG A 249 -9.69 10.69 6.57
C ARG A 249 -9.16 9.91 7.77
N LEU A 250 -7.85 9.64 7.82
CA LEU A 250 -7.21 8.93 8.93
C LEU A 250 -7.34 9.70 10.24
N ALA A 251 -6.98 10.98 10.25
CA ALA A 251 -7.06 11.84 11.43
C ALA A 251 -8.50 11.99 11.95
N ARG A 252 -9.52 12.01 11.08
CA ARG A 252 -10.93 12.04 11.53
C ARG A 252 -11.33 10.77 12.27
N LYS A 253 -10.89 9.60 11.82
CA LYS A 253 -11.16 8.33 12.49
C LYS A 253 -10.37 8.19 13.79
N ASN A 254 -9.20 8.82 13.87
CA ASN A 254 -8.23 8.65 14.95
C ASN A 254 -7.88 10.00 15.63
N TRP A 255 -8.87 10.87 15.85
CA TRP A 255 -8.63 12.25 16.36
C TRP A 255 -8.12 12.32 17.82
N ASN A 256 -8.12 11.18 18.50
CA ASN A 256 -7.61 11.00 19.86
C ASN A 256 -6.30 10.19 19.89
N ASP A 257 -5.74 9.84 18.73
CA ASP A 257 -4.42 9.21 18.63
C ASP A 257 -3.34 10.29 18.53
N ALA A 258 -2.71 10.58 19.67
CA ALA A 258 -1.66 11.60 19.72
C ALA A 258 -0.44 11.23 18.86
N GLN A 259 -0.13 9.93 18.71
CA GLN A 259 1.06 9.49 17.98
C GLN A 259 0.86 9.66 16.48
N LEU A 260 -0.26 9.18 15.93
CA LEU A 260 -0.59 9.38 14.51
C LEU A 260 -0.63 10.86 14.15
N LEU A 261 -1.29 11.68 14.98
CA LEU A 261 -1.37 13.12 14.74
C LEU A 261 0.00 13.79 14.78
N ASN A 262 0.89 13.34 15.66
CA ASN A 262 2.28 13.81 15.69
C ASN A 262 3.03 13.47 14.40
N VAL A 263 2.93 12.21 13.94
CA VAL A 263 3.57 11.76 12.71
C VAL A 263 3.06 12.55 11.51
N LEU A 264 1.74 12.71 11.37
CA LEU A 264 1.17 13.54 10.31
C LEU A 264 1.68 14.98 10.40
N ALA A 265 1.73 15.56 11.60
CA ALA A 265 2.21 16.92 11.78
C ALA A 265 3.66 17.08 11.31
N TRP A 266 4.55 16.17 11.73
CA TRP A 266 5.94 16.16 11.33
C TRP A 266 6.09 16.08 9.80
N GLN A 267 5.38 15.15 9.16
CA GLN A 267 5.43 14.95 7.71
C GLN A 267 4.95 16.18 6.93
N PHE A 268 3.89 16.84 7.41
CA PHE A 268 3.41 18.08 6.81
C PHE A 268 4.30 19.31 7.09
N ALA A 269 5.06 19.31 8.19
CA ALA A 269 5.95 20.41 8.54
C ALA A 269 7.20 20.50 7.63
N GLN A 270 7.54 19.43 6.91
CA GLN A 270 8.77 19.37 6.11
C GLN A 270 8.77 20.28 4.87
N ASN A 271 7.62 20.82 4.48
CA ASN A 271 7.53 21.71 3.31
C ASN A 271 6.38 22.73 3.44
N PRO A 272 6.43 23.84 2.68
CA PRO A 272 5.43 24.91 2.77
C PRO A 272 3.99 24.50 2.43
N LEU A 273 3.77 23.42 1.66
CA LEU A 273 2.42 23.02 1.25
C LEU A 273 1.58 22.51 2.44
N GLY A 274 2.23 21.95 3.47
CA GLY A 274 1.56 21.27 4.57
C GLY A 274 1.34 22.07 5.85
N LEU A 275 1.85 23.30 5.96
CA LEU A 275 2.00 23.97 7.26
C LEU A 275 0.68 24.21 8.03
N ASP A 276 -0.44 24.38 7.34
CA ASP A 276 -1.76 24.51 8.00
C ASP A 276 -2.22 23.18 8.62
N ALA A 277 -2.06 22.08 7.87
CA ALA A 277 -2.33 20.74 8.37
C ALA A 277 -1.38 20.37 9.52
N ALA A 278 -0.09 20.69 9.36
CA ALA A 278 0.94 20.46 10.37
C ALA A 278 0.59 21.11 11.72
N GLN A 279 0.22 22.39 11.69
CA GLN A 279 -0.20 23.12 12.89
C GLN A 279 -1.44 22.51 13.53
N LYS A 280 -2.47 22.21 12.74
CA LYS A 280 -3.71 21.59 13.24
C LYS A 280 -3.41 20.29 13.99
N TYR A 281 -2.59 19.41 13.41
CA TYR A 281 -2.29 18.11 13.97
C TYR A 281 -1.33 18.20 15.17
N ALA A 282 -0.26 19.00 15.10
CA ALA A 282 0.68 19.19 16.21
C ALA A 282 -0.02 19.77 17.45
N GLN A 283 -0.89 20.78 17.27
CA GLN A 283 -1.64 21.36 18.38
C GLN A 283 -2.60 20.36 19.03
N ARG A 284 -3.24 19.50 18.23
CA ARG A 284 -4.11 18.45 18.78
C ARG A 284 -3.29 17.39 19.53
N ALA A 285 -2.20 16.90 18.95
CA ALA A 285 -1.30 15.95 19.59
C ALA A 285 -0.76 16.49 20.92
N SER A 286 -0.30 17.75 20.93
CA SER A 286 0.20 18.42 22.14
C SER A 286 -0.87 18.56 23.22
N LYS A 287 -2.13 18.86 22.86
CA LYS A 287 -3.24 18.88 23.82
C LYS A 287 -3.54 17.50 24.42
N LEU A 288 -3.40 16.43 23.65
CA LEU A 288 -3.62 15.06 24.11
C LEU A 288 -2.50 14.57 25.02
N LYS A 289 -1.24 14.95 24.73
CA LYS A 289 -0.06 14.56 25.49
C LYS A 289 0.89 15.76 25.72
N PRO A 290 0.55 16.69 26.63
CA PRO A 290 1.29 17.95 26.80
C PRO A 290 2.69 17.80 27.39
N ARG A 291 3.05 16.63 27.92
CA ARG A 291 4.37 16.33 28.50
C ARG A 291 5.26 15.47 27.60
N ASP A 292 4.76 15.10 26.42
CA ASP A 292 5.52 14.28 25.47
C ASP A 292 6.56 15.13 24.74
N THR A 293 7.83 14.70 24.82
CA THR A 293 8.96 15.46 24.28
C THR A 293 8.95 15.48 22.75
N ASN A 294 8.64 14.36 22.10
CA ASN A 294 8.66 14.29 20.63
C ASN A 294 7.51 15.10 20.01
N ILE A 295 6.38 15.16 20.69
CA ILE A 295 5.24 15.99 20.28
C ILE A 295 5.53 17.47 20.45
N ALA A 296 6.18 17.85 21.55
CA ALA A 296 6.59 19.24 21.77
C ALA A 296 7.64 19.70 20.74
N ASP A 297 8.64 18.88 20.43
CA ASP A 297 9.63 19.14 19.37
C ASP A 297 8.96 19.31 17.99
N THR A 298 8.03 18.43 17.64
CA THR A 298 7.27 18.55 16.39
C THR A 298 6.48 19.87 16.33
N LEU A 299 5.85 20.29 17.42
CA LEU A 299 5.15 21.58 17.49
C LEU A 299 6.13 22.77 17.38
N ALA A 300 7.33 22.66 17.93
CA ALA A 300 8.38 23.67 17.82
C ALA A 300 8.83 23.82 16.35
N GLU A 301 9.04 22.71 15.66
CA GLU A 301 9.35 22.70 14.22
C GLU A 301 8.23 23.37 13.42
N VAL A 302 6.96 23.10 13.72
CA VAL A 302 5.85 23.75 13.03
C VAL A 302 5.87 25.27 13.24
N TYR A 303 6.08 25.77 14.47
CA TYR A 303 6.20 27.20 14.71
C TYR A 303 7.37 27.82 13.94
N PHE A 304 8.51 27.12 13.93
CA PHE A 304 9.69 27.54 13.18
C PHE A 304 9.40 27.68 11.69
N GLN A 305 8.80 26.66 11.07
CA GLN A 305 8.49 26.64 9.64
C GLN A 305 7.45 27.70 9.25
N ARG A 306 6.59 28.12 10.19
CA ARG A 306 5.66 29.24 10.01
C ARG A 306 6.27 30.62 10.29
N GLY A 307 7.56 30.68 10.62
CA GLY A 307 8.29 31.92 10.88
C GLY A 307 8.18 32.47 12.30
N ASP A 308 7.55 31.74 13.23
CA ASP A 308 7.47 32.06 14.65
C ASP A 308 8.64 31.42 15.41
N THR A 309 9.84 31.90 15.09
CA THR A 309 11.09 31.38 15.69
C THR A 309 11.15 31.61 17.20
N THR A 310 10.49 32.64 17.71
CA THR A 310 10.44 32.92 19.16
C THR A 310 9.76 31.79 19.91
N ARG A 311 8.52 31.42 19.51
CA ARG A 311 7.80 30.31 20.13
C ARG A 311 8.49 28.97 19.94
N ALA A 312 9.12 28.76 18.77
CA ALA A 312 9.91 27.55 18.53
C ALA A 312 11.04 27.40 19.55
N ILE A 313 11.84 28.46 19.80
CA ILE A 313 12.93 28.44 20.79
C ILE A 313 12.39 28.29 22.22
N GLU A 314 11.30 28.98 22.56
CA GLU A 314 10.66 28.89 23.88
C GLU A 314 10.19 27.47 24.20
N LEU A 315 9.67 26.76 23.19
CA LEU A 315 9.20 25.39 23.34
C LEU A 315 10.38 24.40 23.38
N GLU A 316 11.39 24.58 22.53
CA GLU A 316 12.50 23.62 22.34
C GLU A 316 13.54 23.66 23.47
N ARG A 317 13.88 24.85 23.97
CA ARG A 317 14.88 25.06 25.02
C ARG A 317 14.68 24.19 26.28
N PRO A 318 13.48 24.12 26.89
CA PRO A 318 13.26 23.25 28.04
C PRO A 318 13.33 21.75 27.69
N LEU A 319 13.07 21.35 26.44
CA LEU A 319 13.21 19.95 26.00
C LEU A 319 14.67 19.52 26.00
N VAL A 320 15.56 20.35 25.45
CA VAL A 320 17.01 20.12 25.48
C VAL A 320 17.54 20.06 26.92
N ALA A 321 17.09 20.97 27.79
CA ALA A 321 17.52 21.00 29.18
C ALA A 321 17.12 19.73 29.95
N LYS A 322 15.92 19.20 29.70
CA LYS A 322 15.43 17.95 30.32
C LYS A 322 16.02 16.68 29.70
N ASN A 323 16.48 16.76 28.45
CA ASN A 323 16.99 15.61 27.68
C ASN A 323 18.42 15.89 27.16
N PRO A 324 19.41 16.07 28.05
CA PRO A 324 20.75 16.50 27.65
C PRO A 324 21.50 15.51 26.74
N ASN A 325 21.04 14.26 26.62
CA ASN A 325 21.66 13.24 25.77
C ASN A 325 21.05 13.17 24.36
N ARG A 326 19.96 13.90 24.08
CA ARG A 326 19.31 13.94 22.78
C ARG A 326 20.01 14.94 21.85
N SER A 327 20.88 14.43 20.98
CA SER A 327 21.65 15.25 20.02
C SER A 327 20.77 15.91 18.96
N ASP A 328 19.67 15.26 18.60
CA ASP A 328 18.66 15.74 17.67
C ASP A 328 17.98 17.03 18.17
N LEU A 329 17.52 17.06 19.43
CA LEU A 329 16.91 18.27 20.03
C LEU A 329 17.90 19.43 20.12
N LYS A 330 19.18 19.14 20.42
CA LYS A 330 20.25 20.16 20.44
C LYS A 330 20.45 20.77 19.06
N ALA A 331 20.56 19.94 18.03
CA ALA A 331 20.73 20.39 16.65
C ALA A 331 19.52 21.23 16.18
N GLN A 332 18.32 20.83 16.59
CA GLN A 332 17.08 21.54 16.30
C GLN A 332 17.04 22.92 16.97
N LEU A 333 17.37 23.02 18.27
CA LEU A 333 17.47 24.29 18.97
C LEU A 333 18.53 25.20 18.33
N GLU A 334 19.70 24.66 17.98
CA GLU A 334 20.76 25.42 17.31
C GLU A 334 20.30 25.99 15.96
N LYS A 335 19.59 25.18 15.16
CA LYS A 335 18.96 25.63 13.91
C LYS A 335 18.03 26.82 14.16
N PHE A 336 17.16 26.75 15.17
CA PHE A 336 16.22 27.84 15.48
C PHE A 336 16.95 29.12 15.94
N GLU A 337 17.91 29.00 16.86
CA GLU A 337 18.68 30.14 17.35
C GLU A 337 19.51 30.81 16.25
N LYS A 338 20.13 30.02 15.37
CA LYS A 338 20.89 30.54 14.22
C LYS A 338 20.00 31.36 13.29
N ALA A 339 18.77 30.88 13.03
CA ALA A 339 17.80 31.62 12.23
C ALA A 339 17.35 32.93 12.90
N ALA A 340 17.09 32.91 14.21
CA ALA A 340 16.73 34.11 14.98
C ALA A 340 17.83 35.17 14.94
N ARG A 341 19.10 34.76 15.12
CA ARG A 341 20.27 35.67 15.02
C ARG A 341 20.38 36.29 13.62
N LYS A 342 20.15 35.52 12.56
CA LYS A 342 20.18 36.01 11.17
C LYS A 342 19.07 37.03 10.91
N LYS A 343 17.87 36.86 11.48
CA LYS A 343 16.74 37.79 11.34
C LYS A 343 16.98 39.12 12.04
N ARG A 344 17.68 39.14 13.19
CA ARG A 344 18.04 40.37 13.93
C ARG A 344 19.14 41.21 13.25
N ARG A 345 19.91 40.63 12.33
CA ARG A 345 20.99 41.29 11.59
C ARG A 345 20.55 41.87 10.24
N LYS A 346 19.33 41.59 9.81
CA LYS A 346 18.71 42.13 8.59
C LYS A 346 17.77 43.27 8.96
#